data_AF-A0A1C6M719-F1
#
_entry.id   AF-A0A1C6M719-F1
#
_cell.length_a   1.000
_cell.length_b   1.000
_cell.length_c   1.000
_cell.angle_alpha   90.00
_cell.angle_beta   90.00
_cell.angle_gamma   90.00
#
_symmetry.space_group_name_H-M   'P 1'
#
loop_
_entity.id
_entity.type
_entity.pdbx_description
1 polymer ?
#
loop_
_entity_poly.entity_id
_entity_poly.type
_entity_poly.pdbx_seq_one_letter_code
_entity_poly.pdbx_strand_id
1 'polypeptide(L)'
;MSIDISGVVGMAGGSLHAWGKNWGTEYAGERPPVRALEKPAAPRSADGVSCETCVMSYPAADSFLPVDQPVTLDDVSGARKMLAGVARITPIEGSRHLSALVGAPVRLKCENLQRTGSFKVRGAYVRIAGLLPEERAAGVVAASAGNHAQGVAHASALLGVRSTVFMPLGAPLPKIAATREYGAEVRLHGQVVDEALAAAQVYAERTGAVFIHPFDHRDIVAGQGTVGLEILEQCPEVRTIVVGMGGGGLAAGIAVAVKALRPDVRIVGVQAAGAAAYPPSLAAGRPVSIQHQATMADGIKVGRPGGVPFRIVAELVDEVRTVSEDELSSALLLCLERAKMVVEPAGAAPVAALLGDPGAFTGPVVAVLSGGNVDPVLMQRILRHGMAAAGRYLAVRLRLTDRPGALATLLGVLSEADANVLDVSHVRTDPRLGLTEAEVELHLETKGPDHCDEVRDALRTAAYTIIE
;
A
#
# COMPACT_ATOMS: atom_id res chain seq x y z
N MET A 1 13.61 -41.62 27.95
CA MET A 1 13.80 -41.93 26.53
C MET A 1 14.68 -40.81 25.97
N SER A 2 15.99 -41.09 25.87
CA SER A 2 16.98 -40.12 25.39
C SER A 2 17.13 -40.33 23.89
N ILE A 3 16.99 -39.28 23.09
CA ILE A 3 17.19 -39.35 21.63
C ILE A 3 18.63 -38.92 21.35
N ASP A 4 19.38 -39.87 20.82
CA ASP A 4 20.76 -39.77 20.34
C ASP A 4 20.77 -39.13 18.93
N ILE A 5 21.70 -38.22 18.68
CA ILE A 5 21.83 -37.45 17.43
C ILE A 5 23.12 -37.80 16.68
N SER A 6 23.76 -38.94 16.96
CA SER A 6 24.91 -39.40 16.19
C SER A 6 24.47 -40.05 14.87
N GLY A 7 24.21 -39.23 13.86
CA GLY A 7 24.01 -39.66 12.48
C GLY A 7 24.05 -38.47 11.54
N VAL A 8 24.92 -38.53 10.54
CA VAL A 8 25.24 -37.48 9.54
C VAL A 8 26.38 -36.53 9.94
N VAL A 9 27.56 -37.11 10.13
CA VAL A 9 28.84 -36.44 9.78
C VAL A 9 29.49 -37.30 8.69
N GLY A 10 29.61 -36.75 7.48
CA GLY A 10 30.34 -37.38 6.39
C GLY A 10 30.10 -36.70 5.06
N MET A 11 31.14 -36.00 4.58
CA MET A 11 31.31 -35.38 3.25
C MET A 11 30.86 -33.92 3.09
N ALA A 12 31.79 -33.00 3.36
CA ALA A 12 32.14 -31.88 2.47
C ALA A 12 33.33 -31.09 3.07
N GLY A 13 34.54 -31.62 2.91
CA GLY A 13 35.75 -30.82 3.01
C GLY A 13 36.04 -30.23 1.62
N GLY A 14 36.07 -28.91 1.50
CA GLY A 14 36.37 -28.24 0.24
C GLY A 14 36.25 -26.72 0.27
N SER A 15 37.36 -26.05 0.62
CA SER A 15 37.79 -24.74 0.10
C SER A 15 36.84 -23.54 0.20
N LEU A 16 36.95 -22.78 1.30
CA LEU A 16 36.73 -21.34 1.32
C LEU A 16 37.84 -20.65 0.49
N HIS A 17 37.55 -20.19 -0.74
CA HIS A 17 38.23 -19.09 -1.45
C HIS A 17 37.65 -19.01 -2.88
N ALA A 18 36.66 -18.15 -3.14
CA ALA A 18 36.33 -17.67 -4.51
C ALA A 18 35.19 -16.65 -4.54
N TRP A 19 35.26 -15.52 -3.83
CA TRP A 19 34.44 -14.34 -4.17
C TRP A 19 35.30 -13.09 -4.03
N GLY A 20 36.07 -12.80 -5.07
CA GLY A 20 36.93 -11.63 -5.16
C GLY A 20 37.82 -11.74 -6.39
N LYS A 21 37.72 -10.74 -7.27
CA LYS A 21 38.43 -10.54 -8.55
C LYS A 21 37.73 -11.12 -9.77
N ASN A 22 37.00 -10.23 -10.48
CA ASN A 22 37.02 -10.11 -11.93
C ASN A 22 36.30 -8.81 -12.33
N TRP A 23 36.99 -7.69 -12.16
CA TRP A 23 36.67 -6.42 -12.82
C TRP A 23 38.02 -5.80 -13.26
N GLY A 24 38.17 -5.59 -14.56
CA GLY A 24 39.43 -5.28 -15.25
C GLY A 24 39.96 -6.56 -15.91
N THR A 25 40.14 -6.67 -17.22
CA THR A 25 40.47 -5.69 -18.26
C THR A 25 40.19 -6.37 -19.61
N GLU A 26 39.51 -5.70 -20.54
CA GLU A 26 39.70 -5.78 -22.01
C GLU A 26 38.46 -5.21 -22.70
N TYR A 27 38.56 -3.96 -23.16
CA TYR A 27 38.06 -3.48 -24.46
C TYR A 27 38.66 -2.08 -24.65
N ALA A 28 39.90 -2.07 -25.12
CA ALA A 28 40.47 -0.91 -25.77
C ALA A 28 39.89 -0.86 -27.20
N GLY A 29 39.04 0.12 -27.46
CA GLY A 29 38.45 0.41 -28.76
C GLY A 29 38.12 1.89 -28.83
N GLU A 30 38.58 2.54 -29.89
CA GLU A 30 38.75 3.98 -30.07
C GLU A 30 37.48 4.81 -29.83
N ARG A 31 37.61 5.92 -29.08
CA ARG A 31 36.55 6.94 -28.95
C ARG A 31 36.60 7.89 -30.16
N PRO A 32 35.50 8.10 -30.91
CA PRO A 32 35.42 9.19 -31.86
C PRO A 32 35.30 10.55 -31.13
N PRO A 33 35.73 11.68 -31.74
CA PRO A 33 35.80 12.97 -31.06
C PRO A 33 34.41 13.54 -30.77
N VAL A 34 34.24 14.01 -29.53
CA VAL A 34 33.06 14.74 -29.05
C VAL A 34 33.00 16.09 -29.76
N ARG A 35 32.02 16.29 -30.65
CA ARG A 35 31.67 17.62 -31.17
C ARG A 35 30.96 18.42 -30.07
N ALA A 36 31.48 19.60 -29.78
CA ALA A 36 30.84 20.58 -28.92
C ALA A 36 29.45 20.95 -29.48
N LEU A 37 28.41 20.79 -28.67
CA LEU A 37 27.07 21.29 -28.98
C LEU A 37 27.07 22.81 -28.75
N GLU A 38 26.91 23.56 -29.83
CA GLU A 38 26.67 25.00 -29.81
C GLU A 38 25.36 25.32 -29.09
N LYS A 39 25.37 26.35 -28.23
CA LYS A 39 24.20 26.88 -27.55
C LYS A 39 23.21 27.44 -28.58
N PRO A 40 21.91 27.10 -28.55
CA PRO A 40 20.93 27.81 -29.35
C PRO A 40 20.72 29.23 -28.80
N ALA A 41 20.67 30.19 -29.73
CA ALA A 41 20.51 31.61 -29.46
C ALA A 41 19.15 31.95 -28.82
N ALA A 42 19.16 32.94 -27.93
CA ALA A 42 17.96 33.51 -27.32
C ALA A 42 17.09 34.24 -28.37
N PRO A 43 15.75 34.07 -28.36
CA PRO A 43 14.88 34.90 -29.18
C PRO A 43 14.73 36.30 -28.56
N ARG A 44 14.82 37.31 -29.43
CA ARG A 44 14.62 38.73 -29.14
C ARG A 44 13.14 39.03 -28.81
N SER A 45 12.98 40.01 -27.94
CA SER A 45 11.73 40.65 -27.52
C SER A 45 10.92 41.24 -28.69
N ALA A 46 9.61 41.00 -28.69
CA ALA A 46 8.61 41.87 -29.31
C ALA A 46 7.26 41.68 -28.58
N ASP A 47 6.86 42.74 -27.86
CA ASP A 47 5.53 43.33 -27.75
C ASP A 47 4.28 42.44 -27.55
N GLY A 48 3.81 42.46 -26.30
CA GLY A 48 2.42 42.77 -25.91
C GLY A 48 1.26 42.08 -26.63
N VAL A 49 0.79 40.96 -26.07
CA VAL A 49 -0.65 40.64 -25.95
C VAL A 49 -0.86 39.87 -24.65
N SER A 50 -1.70 40.40 -23.77
CA SER A 50 -2.19 39.74 -22.56
C SER A 50 -3.03 38.51 -22.94
N CYS A 51 -2.53 37.32 -22.67
CA CYS A 51 -3.29 36.09 -22.79
C CYS A 51 -4.07 35.87 -21.49
N GLU A 52 -5.38 36.14 -21.54
CA GLU A 52 -6.33 35.68 -20.52
C GLU A 52 -6.11 34.19 -20.27
N THR A 53 -5.89 33.84 -19.01
CA THR A 53 -5.76 32.47 -18.57
C THR A 53 -7.08 31.76 -18.87
N CYS A 54 -7.07 30.98 -19.93
CA CYS A 54 -8.17 30.11 -20.32
C CYS A 54 -8.29 29.01 -19.26
N VAL A 55 -9.04 29.29 -18.19
CA VAL A 55 -9.56 28.27 -17.27
C VAL A 55 -10.55 27.45 -18.08
N MET A 56 -10.04 26.42 -18.76
CA MET A 56 -10.88 25.41 -19.41
C MET A 56 -11.67 24.70 -18.32
N SER A 57 -12.90 25.16 -18.13
CA SER A 57 -13.93 24.48 -17.37
C SER A 57 -14.22 23.15 -18.06
N TYR A 58 -13.89 22.05 -17.39
CA TYR A 58 -14.17 20.71 -17.89
C TYR A 58 -15.68 20.50 -18.02
N PRO A 59 -16.18 19.93 -19.12
CA PRO A 59 -17.50 19.32 -19.11
C PRO A 59 -17.49 18.21 -18.05
N ALA A 60 -18.50 18.19 -17.20
CA ALA A 60 -18.72 17.12 -16.23
C ALA A 60 -18.60 15.75 -16.93
N ALA A 61 -17.98 14.81 -16.23
CA ALA A 61 -17.89 13.41 -16.61
C ALA A 61 -19.28 12.72 -16.55
N ASP A 62 -20.21 13.18 -17.38
CA ASP A 62 -21.57 12.66 -17.53
C ASP A 62 -21.67 11.67 -18.69
N SER A 63 -20.70 10.77 -18.82
CA SER A 63 -20.85 9.54 -19.60
C SER A 63 -20.88 8.31 -18.69
N PHE A 64 -21.73 8.35 -17.68
CA PHE A 64 -22.16 7.15 -16.98
C PHE A 64 -23.01 6.33 -17.96
N LEU A 65 -22.44 5.26 -18.52
CA LEU A 65 -23.26 4.21 -19.13
C LEU A 65 -24.31 3.77 -18.08
N PRO A 66 -25.60 3.65 -18.43
CA PRO A 66 -26.62 3.26 -17.47
C PRO A 66 -26.29 1.87 -16.93
N VAL A 67 -25.92 1.80 -15.66
CA VAL A 67 -25.70 0.54 -14.93
C VAL A 67 -27.09 0.05 -14.50
N ASP A 68 -27.86 -0.47 -15.46
CA ASP A 68 -29.27 -0.81 -15.24
C ASP A 68 -29.48 -2.12 -14.46
N GLN A 69 -28.43 -2.91 -14.23
CA GLN A 69 -28.54 -4.15 -13.46
C GLN A 69 -27.58 -4.19 -12.27
N PRO A 70 -28.10 -4.45 -11.04
CA PRO A 70 -27.26 -4.62 -9.86
C PRO A 70 -26.32 -5.83 -10.02
N VAL A 71 -25.22 -5.83 -9.28
CA VAL A 71 -24.39 -7.04 -9.14
C VAL A 71 -25.07 -7.97 -8.15
N THR A 72 -25.24 -9.23 -8.54
CA THR A 72 -26.02 -10.24 -7.79
C THR A 72 -25.13 -11.35 -7.23
N LEU A 73 -25.69 -12.18 -6.34
CA LEU A 73 -25.01 -13.38 -5.86
C LEU A 73 -24.69 -14.37 -7.00
N ASP A 74 -25.53 -14.43 -8.04
CA ASP A 74 -25.29 -15.29 -9.21
C ASP A 74 -24.08 -14.81 -10.03
N ASP A 75 -23.91 -13.49 -10.18
CA ASP A 75 -22.71 -12.92 -10.81
C ASP A 75 -21.43 -13.32 -10.03
N VAL A 76 -21.48 -13.23 -8.69
CA VAL A 76 -20.36 -13.65 -7.82
C VAL A 76 -20.10 -15.16 -7.90
N SER A 77 -21.16 -15.97 -7.94
CA SER A 77 -21.06 -17.42 -8.06
C SER A 77 -20.50 -17.85 -9.42
N GLY A 78 -20.88 -17.14 -10.49
CA GLY A 78 -20.30 -17.29 -11.83
C GLY A 78 -18.82 -16.89 -11.85
N ALA A 79 -18.48 -15.77 -11.23
CA ALA A 79 -17.09 -15.33 -11.06
C ALA A 79 -16.24 -16.36 -10.32
N ARG A 80 -16.77 -16.99 -9.27
CA ARG A 80 -16.06 -18.07 -8.55
C ARG A 80 -15.75 -19.26 -9.44
N LYS A 81 -16.68 -19.67 -10.31
CA LYS A 81 -16.45 -20.74 -11.29
C LYS A 81 -15.35 -20.37 -12.27
N MET A 82 -15.35 -19.13 -12.79
CA MET A 82 -14.30 -18.64 -13.70
C MET A 82 -12.93 -18.59 -13.04
N LEU A 83 -12.86 -18.32 -11.74
CA LEU A 83 -11.63 -18.19 -10.98
C LEU A 83 -11.04 -19.53 -10.48
N ALA A 84 -11.75 -20.65 -10.68
CA ALA A 84 -11.26 -21.96 -10.28
C ALA A 84 -9.94 -22.32 -10.99
N GLY A 85 -8.90 -22.65 -10.22
CA GLY A 85 -7.55 -22.92 -10.74
C GLY A 85 -6.74 -21.65 -11.08
N VAL A 86 -7.39 -20.49 -11.10
CA VAL A 86 -6.78 -19.18 -11.39
C VAL A 86 -6.44 -18.47 -10.09
N ALA A 87 -7.43 -18.05 -9.31
CA ALA A 87 -7.20 -17.45 -8.00
C ALA A 87 -6.98 -18.55 -6.95
N ARG A 88 -6.08 -18.28 -6.00
CA ARG A 88 -5.93 -19.11 -4.81
C ARG A 88 -7.11 -18.88 -3.88
N ILE A 89 -7.62 -19.93 -3.25
CA ILE A 89 -8.40 -19.78 -2.02
C ILE A 89 -7.39 -19.40 -0.93
N THR A 90 -7.36 -18.13 -0.55
CA THR A 90 -6.37 -17.63 0.42
C THR A 90 -6.70 -18.09 1.83
N PRO A 91 -5.70 -18.31 2.70
CA PRO A 91 -5.95 -18.78 4.05
C PRO A 91 -6.69 -17.73 4.89
N ILE A 92 -7.34 -18.22 5.95
CA ILE A 92 -7.81 -17.41 7.06
C ILE A 92 -6.98 -17.75 8.28
N GLU A 93 -6.16 -16.81 8.75
CA GLU A 93 -5.26 -17.01 9.88
C GLU A 93 -5.82 -16.40 11.16
N GLY A 94 -5.74 -17.13 12.28
CA GLY A 94 -6.18 -16.61 13.57
C GLY A 94 -5.16 -15.64 14.18
N SER A 95 -5.62 -14.54 14.78
CA SER A 95 -4.75 -13.62 15.53
C SER A 95 -5.10 -13.64 17.02
N ARG A 96 -4.30 -14.35 17.83
CA ARG A 96 -4.50 -14.41 19.29
C ARG A 96 -4.40 -13.04 19.94
N HIS A 97 -3.47 -12.20 19.48
CA HIS A 97 -3.28 -10.87 20.02
C HIS A 97 -4.47 -9.96 19.74
N LEU A 98 -4.94 -9.90 18.49
CA LEU A 98 -6.14 -9.11 18.17
C LEU A 98 -7.39 -9.69 18.84
N SER A 99 -7.48 -11.01 18.99
CA SER A 99 -8.61 -11.64 19.69
C SER A 99 -8.67 -11.23 21.16
N ALA A 100 -7.52 -11.11 21.83
CA ALA A 100 -7.45 -10.64 23.21
C ALA A 100 -7.86 -9.17 23.34
N LEU A 101 -7.46 -8.31 22.38
CA LEU A 101 -7.83 -6.89 22.37
C LEU A 101 -9.33 -6.69 22.12
N VAL A 102 -9.89 -7.36 21.11
CA VAL A 102 -11.31 -7.25 20.73
C VAL A 102 -12.22 -7.98 21.73
N GLY A 103 -11.70 -8.94 22.49
CA GLY A 103 -12.50 -9.78 23.39
C GLY A 103 -13.32 -10.86 22.67
N ALA A 104 -13.03 -11.12 21.40
CA ALA A 104 -13.69 -12.14 20.59
C ALA A 104 -12.73 -12.70 19.52
N PRO A 105 -12.99 -13.86 18.90
CA PRO A 105 -12.09 -14.41 17.88
C PRO A 105 -11.90 -13.45 16.71
N VAL A 106 -10.65 -13.11 16.42
CA VAL A 106 -10.25 -12.31 15.24
C VAL A 106 -9.44 -13.18 14.29
N ARG A 107 -9.85 -13.17 13.03
CA ARG A 107 -9.18 -13.88 11.94
C ARG A 107 -8.82 -12.93 10.80
N LEU A 108 -7.82 -13.29 10.02
CA LEU A 108 -7.23 -12.49 8.96
C LEU A 108 -7.43 -13.21 7.63
N LYS A 109 -8.19 -12.62 6.69
CA LYS A 109 -8.32 -13.15 5.32
C LYS A 109 -7.15 -12.66 4.47
N CYS A 110 -6.23 -13.56 4.15
CA CYS A 110 -4.88 -13.22 3.65
C CYS A 110 -4.82 -13.03 2.12
N GLU A 111 -5.53 -12.04 1.58
CA GLU A 111 -5.43 -11.69 0.14
C GLU A 111 -4.05 -11.14 -0.28
N ASN A 112 -3.21 -10.73 0.68
CA ASN A 112 -1.79 -10.45 0.47
C ASN A 112 -0.99 -11.67 -0.05
N LEU A 113 -1.49 -12.89 0.15
CA LEU A 113 -0.89 -14.15 -0.33
C LEU A 113 -1.46 -14.63 -1.68
N GLN A 114 -2.37 -13.86 -2.27
CA GLN A 114 -2.90 -14.14 -3.59
C GLN A 114 -1.81 -14.01 -4.66
N ARG A 115 -2.04 -14.59 -5.84
CA ARG A 115 -1.25 -14.26 -7.03
C ARG A 115 -1.19 -12.74 -7.20
N THR A 116 -0.05 -12.24 -7.66
CA THR A 116 0.24 -10.80 -7.76
C THR A 116 0.18 -10.03 -6.43
N GLY A 117 0.19 -10.71 -5.27
CA GLY A 117 0.28 -10.10 -3.95
C GLY A 117 -0.95 -9.33 -3.48
N SER A 118 -2.12 -9.47 -4.14
CA SER A 118 -3.37 -8.81 -3.72
C SER A 118 -4.60 -9.45 -4.36
N PHE A 119 -5.79 -9.06 -3.88
CA PHE A 119 -7.08 -9.52 -4.42
C PHE A 119 -7.35 -9.14 -5.89
N LYS A 120 -6.62 -8.17 -6.46
CA LYS A 120 -6.96 -7.51 -7.74
C LYS A 120 -7.05 -8.46 -8.93
N VAL A 121 -6.31 -9.57 -8.91
CA VAL A 121 -6.36 -10.60 -9.97
C VAL A 121 -7.77 -11.17 -10.16
N ARG A 122 -8.60 -11.23 -9.10
CA ARG A 122 -9.92 -11.85 -9.13
C ARG A 122 -10.85 -11.13 -10.11
N GLY A 123 -11.15 -9.85 -9.85
CA GLY A 123 -11.97 -9.06 -10.76
C GLY A 123 -11.32 -8.84 -12.12
N ALA A 124 -10.00 -8.60 -12.19
CA ALA A 124 -9.32 -8.39 -13.45
C ALA A 124 -9.49 -9.60 -14.39
N TYR A 125 -9.29 -10.81 -13.86
CA TYR A 125 -9.50 -12.04 -14.62
C TYR A 125 -10.96 -12.21 -15.05
N VAL A 126 -11.93 -12.00 -14.17
CA VAL A 126 -13.35 -12.11 -14.51
C VAL A 126 -13.73 -11.14 -15.64
N ARG A 127 -13.26 -9.89 -15.58
CA ARG A 127 -13.52 -8.92 -16.64
C ARG A 127 -12.89 -9.33 -17.96
N ILE A 128 -11.61 -9.71 -17.96
CA ILE A 128 -10.89 -10.04 -19.19
C ILE A 128 -11.39 -11.38 -19.78
N ALA A 129 -11.77 -12.34 -18.94
CA ALA A 129 -12.35 -13.61 -19.35
C ALA A 129 -13.77 -13.43 -19.94
N GLY A 130 -14.50 -12.41 -19.50
CA GLY A 130 -15.83 -12.07 -20.05
C GLY A 130 -15.81 -11.33 -21.39
N LEU A 131 -14.64 -10.90 -21.88
CA LEU A 131 -14.54 -10.15 -23.14
C LEU A 131 -14.89 -11.01 -24.35
N LEU A 132 -15.59 -10.39 -25.30
CA LEU A 132 -15.91 -10.94 -26.60
C LEU A 132 -14.62 -11.20 -27.43
N PRO A 133 -14.64 -12.12 -28.41
CA PRO A 133 -13.46 -12.41 -29.23
C PRO A 133 -12.84 -11.17 -29.90
N GLU A 134 -13.66 -10.26 -30.41
CA GLU A 134 -13.24 -8.99 -31.01
C GLU A 134 -12.58 -8.04 -30.00
N GLU A 135 -13.11 -7.95 -28.79
CA GLU A 135 -12.54 -7.16 -27.69
C GLU A 135 -11.20 -7.73 -27.25
N ARG A 136 -11.10 -9.07 -27.13
CA ARG A 136 -9.85 -9.75 -26.80
C ARG A 136 -8.77 -9.54 -27.87
N ALA A 137 -9.17 -9.54 -29.14
CA ALA A 137 -8.25 -9.30 -30.26
C ALA A 137 -7.69 -7.86 -30.25
N ALA A 138 -8.54 -6.88 -29.91
CA ALA A 138 -8.13 -5.49 -29.73
C ALA A 138 -7.15 -5.32 -28.55
N GLY A 139 -7.25 -6.18 -27.54
CA GLY A 139 -6.42 -6.17 -26.34
C GLY A 139 -7.03 -5.33 -25.23
N VAL A 140 -6.32 -5.21 -24.12
CA VAL A 140 -6.79 -4.47 -22.94
C VAL A 140 -5.80 -3.39 -22.52
N VAL A 141 -6.35 -2.35 -21.90
CA VAL A 141 -5.55 -1.24 -21.36
C VAL A 141 -5.97 -0.92 -19.93
N ALA A 142 -5.01 -0.60 -19.08
CA ALA A 142 -5.27 -0.14 -17.71
C ALA A 142 -4.33 1.00 -17.33
N ALA A 143 -4.71 1.78 -16.32
CA ALA A 143 -3.83 2.75 -15.66
C ALA A 143 -3.76 2.46 -14.16
N SER A 144 -2.56 2.20 -13.66
CA SER A 144 -2.30 2.01 -12.22
C SER A 144 -0.81 1.95 -11.96
N ALA A 145 -0.35 2.56 -10.87
CA ALA A 145 1.03 2.40 -10.41
C ALA A 145 1.25 1.16 -9.51
N GLY A 146 0.27 0.26 -9.36
CA GLY A 146 0.36 -0.83 -8.38
C GLY A 146 -0.53 -2.05 -8.62
N ASN A 147 -1.29 -2.46 -7.60
CA ASN A 147 -1.92 -3.79 -7.55
C ASN A 147 -2.84 -4.10 -8.73
N HIS A 148 -3.55 -3.09 -9.24
CA HIS A 148 -4.40 -3.27 -10.42
C HIS A 148 -3.61 -3.54 -11.70
N ALA A 149 -2.49 -2.84 -11.89
CA ALA A 149 -1.60 -3.07 -13.04
C ALA A 149 -1.10 -4.52 -13.08
N GLN A 150 -0.62 -5.03 -11.94
CA GLN A 150 -0.16 -6.41 -11.84
C GLN A 150 -1.31 -7.42 -12.02
N GLY A 151 -2.48 -7.15 -11.42
CA GLY A 151 -3.66 -7.99 -11.60
C GLY A 151 -4.12 -8.10 -13.05
N VAL A 152 -4.16 -6.98 -13.78
CA VAL A 152 -4.48 -6.94 -15.22
C VAL A 152 -3.41 -7.67 -16.04
N ALA A 153 -2.12 -7.34 -15.84
CA ALA A 153 -1.03 -7.96 -16.58
C ALA A 153 -1.04 -9.50 -16.42
N HIS A 154 -1.18 -9.98 -15.19
CA HIS A 154 -1.21 -11.41 -14.91
C HIS A 154 -2.46 -12.10 -15.49
N ALA A 155 -3.64 -11.50 -15.33
CA ALA A 155 -4.88 -12.04 -15.88
C ALA A 155 -4.83 -12.11 -17.42
N SER A 156 -4.33 -11.05 -18.07
CA SER A 156 -4.15 -10.98 -19.51
C SER A 156 -3.18 -12.06 -20.01
N ALA A 157 -2.06 -12.27 -19.32
CA ALA A 157 -1.10 -13.32 -19.68
C ALA A 157 -1.72 -14.73 -19.61
N LEU A 158 -2.49 -15.03 -18.55
CA LEU A 158 -3.18 -16.31 -18.42
C LEU A 158 -4.22 -16.55 -19.52
N LEU A 159 -4.81 -15.49 -20.06
CA LEU A 159 -5.85 -15.54 -21.08
C LEU A 159 -5.32 -15.35 -22.51
N GLY A 160 -4.00 -15.14 -22.68
CA GLY A 160 -3.40 -14.86 -23.98
C GLY A 160 -3.85 -13.54 -24.61
N VAL A 161 -4.25 -12.56 -23.80
CA VAL A 161 -4.73 -11.24 -24.26
C VAL A 161 -3.61 -10.22 -24.14
N ARG A 162 -3.39 -9.40 -25.18
CA ARG A 162 -2.41 -8.32 -25.13
C ARG A 162 -2.83 -7.29 -24.08
N SER A 163 -1.91 -6.87 -23.22
CA SER A 163 -2.17 -5.84 -22.21
C SER A 163 -1.18 -4.69 -22.30
N THR A 164 -1.71 -3.46 -22.25
CA THR A 164 -0.93 -2.23 -22.14
C THR A 164 -1.27 -1.56 -20.81
N VAL A 165 -0.25 -1.21 -20.03
CA VAL A 165 -0.44 -0.58 -18.71
C VAL A 165 0.23 0.77 -18.68
N PHE A 166 -0.54 1.81 -18.41
CA PHE A 166 -0.04 3.15 -18.16
C PHE A 166 0.30 3.34 -16.67
N MET A 167 1.52 3.81 -16.41
CA MET A 167 2.00 4.11 -15.06
C MET A 167 2.65 5.50 -15.04
N PRO A 168 2.57 6.25 -13.94
CA PRO A 168 3.30 7.52 -13.82
C PRO A 168 4.81 7.30 -13.86
N LEU A 169 5.57 8.32 -14.28
CA LEU A 169 7.03 8.28 -14.37
C LEU A 169 7.69 7.97 -13.02
N GLY A 170 7.10 8.43 -11.91
CA GLY A 170 7.57 8.17 -10.54
C GLY A 170 7.07 6.86 -9.92
N ALA A 171 6.46 5.95 -10.69
CA ALA A 171 6.00 4.68 -10.14
C ALA A 171 7.17 3.84 -9.57
N PRO A 172 7.01 3.15 -8.44
CA PRO A 172 8.08 2.36 -7.84
C PRO A 172 8.64 1.32 -8.82
N LEU A 173 9.97 1.26 -8.94
CA LEU A 173 10.66 0.34 -9.85
C LEU A 173 10.24 -1.13 -9.68
N PRO A 174 10.06 -1.67 -8.45
CA PRO A 174 9.57 -3.04 -8.29
C PRO A 174 8.19 -3.28 -8.90
N LYS A 175 7.30 -2.28 -8.84
CA LYS A 175 5.93 -2.38 -9.40
C LYS A 175 5.97 -2.34 -10.93
N ILE A 176 6.85 -1.53 -11.53
CA ILE A 176 7.09 -1.50 -12.97
C ILE A 176 7.68 -2.84 -13.45
N ALA A 177 8.70 -3.34 -12.76
CA ALA A 177 9.37 -4.60 -13.11
C ALA A 177 8.39 -5.78 -13.07
N ALA A 178 7.66 -5.96 -11.97
CA ALA A 178 6.67 -7.02 -11.82
C ALA A 178 5.59 -6.97 -12.92
N THR A 179 5.11 -5.77 -13.26
CA THR A 179 4.09 -5.60 -14.32
C THR A 179 4.62 -6.03 -15.70
N ARG A 180 5.89 -5.72 -16.02
CA ARG A 180 6.55 -6.16 -17.25
C ARG A 180 6.83 -7.68 -17.25
N GLU A 181 7.24 -8.24 -16.13
CA GLU A 181 7.49 -9.68 -15.97
C GLU A 181 6.22 -10.51 -16.18
N TYR A 182 5.05 -9.97 -15.83
CA TYR A 182 3.77 -10.58 -16.18
C TYR A 182 3.37 -10.42 -17.65
N GLY A 183 4.18 -9.78 -18.50
CA GLY A 183 3.98 -9.71 -19.95
C GLY A 183 3.18 -8.50 -20.45
N ALA A 184 2.93 -7.49 -19.61
CA ALA A 184 2.29 -6.26 -20.05
C ALA A 184 3.28 -5.29 -20.71
N GLU A 185 2.80 -4.59 -21.74
CA GLU A 185 3.49 -3.42 -22.30
C GLU A 185 3.31 -2.23 -21.35
N VAL A 186 4.34 -1.89 -20.58
CA VAL A 186 4.29 -0.75 -19.66
C VAL A 186 4.68 0.55 -20.36
N ARG A 187 3.76 1.51 -20.37
CA ARG A 187 3.97 2.89 -20.88
C ARG A 187 4.02 3.87 -19.73
N LEU A 188 5.16 4.52 -19.55
CA LEU A 188 5.30 5.56 -18.53
C LEU A 188 4.76 6.88 -19.08
N HIS A 189 3.79 7.47 -18.39
CA HIS A 189 3.17 8.73 -18.79
C HIS A 189 2.69 9.54 -17.59
N GLY A 190 2.99 10.83 -17.60
CA GLY A 190 2.58 11.77 -16.57
C GLY A 190 3.33 11.63 -15.25
N GLN A 191 3.11 12.59 -14.36
CA GLN A 191 3.68 12.63 -13.00
C GLN A 191 2.77 11.99 -11.96
N VAL A 192 1.46 11.99 -12.22
CA VAL A 192 0.43 11.46 -11.31
C VAL A 192 -0.44 10.41 -11.99
N VAL A 193 -1.14 9.61 -11.19
CA VAL A 193 -2.00 8.52 -11.69
C VAL A 193 -3.13 9.03 -12.58
N ASP A 194 -3.67 10.22 -12.32
CA ASP A 194 -4.76 10.81 -13.11
C ASP A 194 -4.32 11.10 -14.55
N GLU A 195 -3.08 11.56 -14.76
CA GLU A 195 -2.50 11.78 -16.10
C GLU A 195 -2.30 10.45 -16.84
N ALA A 196 -1.81 9.42 -16.13
CA ALA A 196 -1.68 8.08 -16.69
C ALA A 196 -3.04 7.47 -17.07
N LEU A 197 -4.09 7.76 -16.29
CA LEU A 197 -5.46 7.33 -16.55
C LEU A 197 -6.04 8.00 -17.79
N ALA A 198 -5.88 9.31 -17.93
CA ALA A 198 -6.28 10.04 -19.14
C ALA A 198 -5.58 9.47 -20.38
N ALA A 199 -4.28 9.20 -20.30
CA ALA A 199 -3.53 8.60 -21.41
C ALA A 199 -3.99 7.18 -21.77
N ALA A 200 -4.36 6.37 -20.78
CA ALA A 200 -4.94 5.04 -21.01
C ALA A 200 -6.30 5.11 -21.70
N GLN A 201 -7.13 6.09 -21.33
CA GLN A 201 -8.45 6.32 -21.94
C GLN A 201 -8.31 6.71 -23.42
N VAL A 202 -7.44 7.68 -23.72
CA VAL A 202 -7.12 8.08 -25.11
C VAL A 202 -6.54 6.91 -25.91
N TYR A 203 -5.71 6.07 -25.29
CA TYR A 203 -5.21 4.86 -25.92
C TYR A 203 -6.33 3.87 -26.25
N ALA A 204 -7.26 3.63 -25.31
CA ALA A 204 -8.43 2.78 -25.51
C ALA A 204 -9.26 3.26 -26.72
N GLU A 205 -9.62 4.54 -26.75
CA GLU A 205 -10.40 5.16 -27.82
C GLU A 205 -9.73 5.02 -29.19
N ARG A 206 -8.41 5.23 -29.25
CA ARG A 206 -7.65 5.17 -30.51
C ARG A 206 -7.43 3.76 -31.04
N THR A 207 -7.29 2.77 -30.16
CA THR A 207 -6.86 1.40 -30.52
C THR A 207 -7.99 0.39 -30.51
N GLY A 208 -9.12 0.72 -29.89
CA GLY A 208 -10.20 -0.21 -29.59
C GLY A 208 -9.91 -1.14 -28.41
N ALA A 209 -8.76 -0.99 -27.74
CA ALA A 209 -8.44 -1.79 -26.56
C ALA A 209 -9.43 -1.52 -25.43
N VAL A 210 -9.88 -2.57 -24.73
CA VAL A 210 -10.86 -2.42 -23.65
C VAL A 210 -10.18 -1.88 -22.40
N PHE A 211 -10.68 -0.74 -21.89
CA PHE A 211 -10.21 -0.19 -20.62
C PHE A 211 -10.72 -1.03 -19.44
N ILE A 212 -9.78 -1.55 -18.63
CA ILE A 212 -10.08 -2.36 -17.45
C ILE A 212 -10.05 -1.46 -16.22
N HIS A 213 -11.22 -1.03 -15.76
CA HIS A 213 -11.32 -0.18 -14.58
C HIS A 213 -10.86 -0.89 -13.30
N PRO A 214 -10.13 -0.24 -12.38
CA PRO A 214 -9.67 -0.85 -11.12
C PRO A 214 -10.73 -1.28 -10.11
N PHE A 215 -11.99 -0.88 -10.28
CA PHE A 215 -13.06 -1.12 -9.30
C PHE A 215 -14.47 -0.85 -9.83
N ASP A 216 -14.65 0.15 -10.72
CA ASP A 216 -15.97 0.63 -11.14
C ASP A 216 -16.53 -0.15 -12.33
N HIS A 217 -16.73 -1.45 -12.15
CA HIS A 217 -17.32 -2.33 -13.15
C HIS A 217 -17.96 -3.55 -12.50
N ARG A 218 -19.10 -4.02 -13.03
CA ARG A 218 -19.85 -5.17 -12.50
C ARG A 218 -18.98 -6.42 -12.38
N ASP A 219 -18.32 -6.82 -13.47
CA ASP A 219 -17.39 -7.98 -13.50
C ASP A 219 -16.26 -7.89 -12.46
N ILE A 220 -15.72 -6.68 -12.26
CA ILE A 220 -14.67 -6.44 -11.28
C ILE A 220 -15.22 -6.69 -9.89
N VAL A 221 -16.36 -6.07 -9.55
CA VAL A 221 -17.05 -6.23 -8.25
C VAL A 221 -17.45 -7.69 -8.01
N ALA A 222 -18.01 -8.38 -9.01
CA ALA A 222 -18.39 -9.78 -8.93
C ALA A 222 -17.19 -10.69 -8.63
N GLY A 223 -16.06 -10.47 -9.33
CA GLY A 223 -14.81 -11.17 -9.05
C GLY A 223 -14.31 -10.93 -7.63
N GLN A 224 -14.40 -9.71 -7.11
CA GLN A 224 -13.97 -9.44 -5.74
C GLN A 224 -14.88 -10.08 -4.70
N GLY A 225 -16.18 -10.23 -5.00
CA GLY A 225 -17.15 -10.88 -4.12
C GLY A 225 -16.85 -12.34 -3.81
N THR A 226 -16.02 -12.99 -4.63
CA THR A 226 -15.55 -14.35 -4.33
C THR A 226 -14.79 -14.44 -3.01
N VAL A 227 -14.16 -13.35 -2.56
CA VAL A 227 -13.57 -13.25 -1.22
C VAL A 227 -14.64 -13.43 -0.14
N GLY A 228 -15.83 -12.86 -0.31
CA GLY A 228 -16.94 -13.00 0.62
C GLY A 228 -17.46 -14.44 0.72
N LEU A 229 -17.56 -15.14 -0.43
CA LEU A 229 -17.93 -16.55 -0.45
C LEU A 229 -16.90 -17.41 0.30
N GLU A 230 -15.61 -17.19 0.07
CA GLU A 230 -14.54 -17.91 0.76
C GLU A 230 -14.57 -17.63 2.27
N ILE A 231 -14.83 -16.39 2.70
CA ILE A 231 -14.96 -16.04 4.12
C ILE A 231 -16.09 -16.84 4.78
N LEU A 232 -17.27 -16.92 4.15
CA LEU A 232 -18.41 -17.65 4.72
C LEU A 232 -18.17 -19.15 4.80
N GLU A 233 -17.37 -19.73 3.89
CA GLU A 233 -17.02 -21.15 3.94
C GLU A 233 -15.95 -21.46 4.98
N GLN A 234 -14.93 -20.59 5.08
CA GLN A 234 -13.78 -20.78 5.98
C GLN A 234 -14.09 -20.32 7.42
N CYS A 235 -15.08 -19.46 7.61
CA CYS A 235 -15.51 -18.90 8.90
C CYS A 235 -17.05 -18.74 8.93
N PRO A 236 -17.82 -19.85 8.91
CA PRO A 236 -19.28 -19.79 8.86
C PRO A 236 -19.92 -19.05 10.04
N GLU A 237 -19.24 -18.98 11.18
CA GLU A 237 -19.69 -18.30 12.38
C GLU A 237 -19.37 -16.78 12.40
N VAL A 238 -18.80 -16.22 11.33
CA VAL A 238 -18.47 -14.78 11.26
C VAL A 238 -19.66 -13.91 11.63
N ARG A 239 -19.38 -12.81 12.34
CA ARG A 239 -20.36 -11.79 12.73
C ARG A 239 -20.00 -10.41 12.23
N THR A 240 -18.71 -10.12 12.08
CA THR A 240 -18.23 -8.86 11.48
C THR A 240 -17.12 -9.12 10.47
N ILE A 241 -17.21 -8.51 9.29
CA ILE A 241 -16.15 -8.46 8.28
C ILE A 241 -15.65 -7.02 8.16
N VAL A 242 -14.35 -6.81 8.29
CA VAL A 242 -13.70 -5.50 8.19
C VAL A 242 -12.82 -5.46 6.94
N VAL A 243 -13.03 -4.46 6.07
CA VAL A 243 -12.41 -4.40 4.74
C VAL A 243 -11.96 -2.99 4.37
N GLY A 244 -10.74 -2.87 3.83
CA GLY A 244 -10.21 -1.59 3.35
C GLY A 244 -10.91 -1.11 2.07
N MET A 245 -11.14 0.20 1.93
CA MET A 245 -11.87 0.79 0.81
C MET A 245 -11.15 1.98 0.17
N GLY A 246 -10.76 1.80 -1.10
CA GLY A 246 -10.45 2.90 -2.02
C GLY A 246 -11.71 3.27 -2.80
N GLY A 247 -11.79 2.84 -4.06
CA GLY A 247 -13.01 3.00 -4.89
C GLY A 247 -14.19 2.12 -4.47
N GLY A 248 -13.98 1.14 -3.58
CA GLY A 248 -15.02 0.31 -2.95
C GLY A 248 -15.38 -1.02 -3.63
N GLY A 249 -14.74 -1.36 -4.76
CA GLY A 249 -15.07 -2.60 -5.49
C GLY A 249 -14.93 -3.90 -4.68
N LEU A 250 -13.94 -3.98 -3.78
CA LEU A 250 -13.77 -5.13 -2.88
C LEU A 250 -14.90 -5.22 -1.84
N ALA A 251 -15.17 -4.12 -1.14
CA ALA A 251 -16.21 -4.06 -0.12
C ALA A 251 -17.60 -4.32 -0.71
N ALA A 252 -17.90 -3.70 -1.87
CA ALA A 252 -19.14 -3.94 -2.61
C ALA A 252 -19.30 -5.41 -2.99
N GLY A 253 -18.26 -6.03 -3.56
CA GLY A 253 -18.32 -7.45 -3.95
C GLY A 253 -18.55 -8.37 -2.75
N ILE A 254 -17.80 -8.16 -1.66
CA ILE A 254 -17.98 -8.92 -0.42
C ILE A 254 -19.39 -8.72 0.11
N ALA A 255 -19.92 -7.49 0.11
CA ALA A 255 -21.26 -7.18 0.59
C ALA A 255 -22.36 -7.89 -0.20
N VAL A 256 -22.29 -7.91 -1.53
CA VAL A 256 -23.22 -8.67 -2.38
C VAL A 256 -23.25 -10.14 -1.98
N ALA A 257 -22.08 -10.77 -1.88
CA ALA A 257 -21.98 -12.19 -1.58
C ALA A 257 -22.47 -12.52 -0.16
N VAL A 258 -22.01 -11.73 0.82
CA VAL A 258 -22.24 -11.99 2.24
C VAL A 258 -23.66 -11.66 2.63
N LYS A 259 -24.20 -10.49 2.26
CA LYS A 259 -25.56 -10.10 2.65
C LYS A 259 -26.64 -10.96 2.01
N ALA A 260 -26.40 -11.49 0.81
CA ALA A 260 -27.33 -12.42 0.17
C ALA A 260 -27.45 -13.77 0.90
N LEU A 261 -26.36 -14.25 1.53
CA LEU A 261 -26.33 -15.55 2.21
C LEU A 261 -26.51 -15.45 3.73
N ARG A 262 -26.02 -14.35 4.31
CA ARG A 262 -25.92 -14.07 5.75
C ARG A 262 -26.15 -12.58 6.01
N PRO A 263 -27.40 -12.10 5.88
CA PRO A 263 -27.74 -10.67 6.08
C PRO A 263 -27.45 -10.18 7.51
N ASP A 264 -27.33 -11.09 8.48
CA ASP A 264 -26.98 -10.81 9.87
C ASP A 264 -25.49 -10.44 10.09
N VAL A 265 -24.62 -10.70 9.11
CA VAL A 265 -23.19 -10.39 9.21
C VAL A 265 -22.98 -8.91 8.94
N ARG A 266 -22.32 -8.23 9.88
CA ARG A 266 -21.94 -6.83 9.76
C ARG A 266 -20.72 -6.66 8.85
N ILE A 267 -20.71 -5.63 8.01
CA ILE A 267 -19.62 -5.28 7.12
C ILE A 267 -19.19 -3.85 7.41
N VAL A 268 -17.93 -3.69 7.79
CA VAL A 268 -17.31 -2.40 8.13
C VAL A 268 -16.25 -2.07 7.09
N GLY A 269 -16.49 -1.02 6.30
CA GLY A 269 -15.52 -0.43 5.40
C GLY A 269 -14.54 0.47 6.15
N VAL A 270 -13.26 0.46 5.77
CA VAL A 270 -12.22 1.29 6.38
C VAL A 270 -11.47 2.09 5.33
N GLN A 271 -11.38 3.41 5.50
CA GLN A 271 -10.58 4.30 4.67
C GLN A 271 -9.43 4.93 5.46
N ALA A 272 -8.36 5.32 4.78
CA ALA A 272 -7.40 6.26 5.37
C ALA A 272 -8.07 7.64 5.48
N ALA A 273 -7.96 8.29 6.64
CA ALA A 273 -8.60 9.58 6.91
C ALA A 273 -8.23 10.64 5.86
N GLY A 274 -6.96 10.69 5.47
CA GLY A 274 -6.46 11.61 4.46
C GLY A 274 -6.87 11.29 3.02
N ALA A 275 -7.65 10.23 2.77
CA ALA A 275 -8.24 9.90 1.47
C ALA A 275 -9.70 9.38 1.58
N ALA A 276 -10.43 9.81 2.62
CA ALA A 276 -11.75 9.29 2.95
C ALA A 276 -12.89 9.92 2.11
N ALA A 277 -13.08 9.41 0.89
CA ALA A 277 -14.12 9.93 -0.03
C ALA A 277 -15.53 9.33 0.20
N TYR A 278 -15.68 8.20 0.88
CA TYR A 278 -16.99 7.57 1.13
C TYR A 278 -17.85 8.33 2.15
N PRO A 279 -17.36 8.75 3.33
CA PRO A 279 -18.19 9.46 4.30
C PRO A 279 -18.94 10.68 3.70
N PRO A 280 -18.28 11.63 2.98
CA PRO A 280 -19.00 12.73 2.36
C PRO A 280 -19.90 12.29 1.20
N SER A 281 -19.56 11.20 0.49
CA SER A 281 -20.40 10.66 -0.60
C SER A 281 -21.69 10.03 -0.08
N LEU A 282 -21.62 9.28 1.03
CA LEU A 282 -22.77 8.69 1.69
C LEU A 282 -23.70 9.78 2.23
N ALA A 283 -23.14 10.81 2.87
CA ALA A 283 -23.91 11.98 3.33
C ALA A 283 -24.61 12.71 2.18
N ALA A 284 -23.97 12.79 1.00
CA ALA A 284 -24.54 13.43 -0.18
C ALA A 284 -25.50 12.51 -0.98
N GLY A 285 -25.59 11.22 -0.66
CA GLY A 285 -26.36 10.23 -1.42
C GLY A 285 -25.82 9.95 -2.85
N ARG A 286 -24.62 10.42 -3.17
CA ARG A 286 -23.97 10.24 -4.49
C ARG A 286 -22.45 10.30 -4.37
N PRO A 287 -21.68 9.72 -5.30
CA PRO A 287 -20.23 9.88 -5.32
C PRO A 287 -19.82 11.35 -5.42
N VAL A 288 -19.02 11.81 -4.45
CA VAL A 288 -18.40 13.14 -4.45
C VAL A 288 -16.89 13.01 -4.45
N SER A 289 -16.22 14.00 -5.04
CA SER A 289 -14.77 14.04 -5.12
C SER A 289 -14.20 14.85 -3.96
N ILE A 290 -13.12 14.36 -3.32
CA ILE A 290 -12.30 15.12 -2.38
C ILE A 290 -11.10 15.73 -3.09
N GLN A 291 -10.72 16.95 -2.71
CA GLN A 291 -9.70 17.75 -3.41
C GLN A 291 -8.27 17.35 -3.08
N HIS A 292 -8.01 16.96 -1.82
CA HIS A 292 -6.67 16.64 -1.35
C HIS A 292 -6.63 15.24 -0.77
N GLN A 293 -5.63 14.47 -1.21
CA GLN A 293 -5.42 13.10 -0.78
C GLN A 293 -3.99 12.93 -0.28
N ALA A 294 -3.84 12.65 1.02
CA ALA A 294 -2.55 12.43 1.66
C ALA A 294 -2.63 11.19 2.54
N THR A 295 -2.03 10.09 2.08
CA THR A 295 -1.94 8.85 2.85
C THR A 295 -0.81 7.97 2.31
N MET A 296 -0.18 7.19 3.19
CA MET A 296 0.74 6.11 2.82
C MET A 296 0.01 4.92 2.17
N ALA A 297 -1.31 4.80 2.37
CA ALA A 297 -2.12 3.70 1.85
C ALA A 297 -2.53 3.93 0.38
N ASP A 298 -1.54 3.85 -0.51
CA ASP A 298 -1.69 4.08 -1.96
C ASP A 298 -2.80 3.24 -2.60
N GLY A 299 -2.98 1.98 -2.17
CA GLY A 299 -4.04 1.09 -2.66
C GLY A 299 -5.48 1.55 -2.37
N ILE A 300 -5.67 2.45 -1.39
CA ILE A 300 -6.97 3.06 -1.03
C ILE A 300 -6.98 4.58 -1.18
N LYS A 301 -5.92 5.17 -1.77
CA LYS A 301 -5.84 6.59 -2.11
C LYS A 301 -6.71 6.90 -3.33
N VAL A 302 -8.02 7.01 -3.11
CA VAL A 302 -9.02 7.23 -4.17
C VAL A 302 -9.93 8.39 -3.80
N GLY A 303 -9.88 9.45 -4.60
CA GLY A 303 -10.58 10.71 -4.32
C GLY A 303 -12.08 10.71 -4.58
N ARG A 304 -12.62 9.68 -5.23
CA ARG A 304 -14.04 9.59 -5.57
C ARG A 304 -14.46 8.11 -5.62
N PRO A 305 -15.55 7.70 -4.94
CA PRO A 305 -16.10 6.36 -5.10
C PRO A 305 -16.50 6.04 -6.55
N GLY A 306 -16.42 4.77 -6.95
CA GLY A 306 -17.00 4.32 -8.22
C GLY A 306 -18.53 4.31 -8.16
N GLY A 307 -19.20 4.51 -9.30
CA GLY A 307 -20.67 4.50 -9.38
C GLY A 307 -21.27 3.14 -9.01
N VAL A 308 -20.74 2.05 -9.57
CA VAL A 308 -21.17 0.67 -9.29
C VAL A 308 -20.99 0.32 -7.80
N PRO A 309 -19.78 0.42 -7.21
CA PRO A 309 -19.60 0.08 -5.80
C PRO A 309 -20.34 1.04 -4.87
N PHE A 310 -20.49 2.32 -5.19
CA PHE A 310 -21.19 3.26 -4.32
C PHE A 310 -22.64 2.84 -4.05
N ARG A 311 -23.40 2.47 -5.08
CA ARG A 311 -24.80 2.02 -4.91
C ARG A 311 -24.89 0.82 -3.97
N ILE A 312 -23.99 -0.16 -4.16
CA ILE A 312 -23.94 -1.37 -3.34
C ILE A 312 -23.51 -1.05 -1.91
N VAL A 313 -22.47 -0.22 -1.72
CA VAL A 313 -21.96 0.16 -0.39
C VAL A 313 -23.02 0.93 0.38
N ALA A 314 -23.72 1.88 -0.26
CA ALA A 314 -24.76 2.66 0.39
C ALA A 314 -25.95 1.80 0.87
N GLU A 315 -26.19 0.64 0.25
CA GLU A 315 -27.29 -0.25 0.59
C GLU A 315 -26.87 -1.39 1.55
N LEU A 316 -25.69 -1.99 1.33
CA LEU A 316 -25.31 -3.27 1.93
C LEU A 316 -24.16 -3.20 2.93
N VAL A 317 -23.41 -2.10 3.01
CA VAL A 317 -22.31 -1.94 3.99
C VAL A 317 -22.83 -1.19 5.21
N ASP A 318 -22.68 -1.79 6.39
CA ASP A 318 -23.31 -1.29 7.62
C ASP A 318 -22.60 -0.06 8.20
N GLU A 319 -21.30 0.11 7.96
CA GLU A 319 -20.52 1.24 8.48
C GLU A 319 -19.30 1.51 7.60
N VAL A 320 -18.92 2.79 7.49
CA VAL A 320 -17.61 3.21 6.95
C VAL A 320 -16.86 4.02 7.99
N ARG A 321 -15.69 3.52 8.42
CA ARG A 321 -14.77 4.17 9.37
C ARG A 321 -13.55 4.74 8.67
N THR A 322 -12.87 5.65 9.36
CA THR A 322 -11.58 6.19 8.92
C THR A 322 -10.50 5.90 9.95
N VAL A 323 -9.28 5.67 9.49
CA VAL A 323 -8.08 5.49 10.33
C VAL A 323 -6.98 6.47 9.94
N SER A 324 -6.23 6.91 10.92
CA SER A 324 -5.07 7.80 10.80
C SER A 324 -3.83 7.08 10.26
N GLU A 325 -2.82 7.86 9.87
CA GLU A 325 -1.51 7.34 9.43
C GLU A 325 -0.77 6.61 10.56
N ASP A 326 -0.95 7.04 11.82
CA ASP A 326 -0.35 6.42 12.99
C ASP A 326 -0.99 5.07 13.30
N GLU A 327 -2.31 4.96 13.18
CA GLU A 327 -3.04 3.69 13.32
C GLU A 327 -2.65 2.71 12.21
N LEU A 328 -2.53 3.18 10.96
CA LEU A 328 -2.04 2.37 9.84
C LEU A 328 -0.61 1.84 10.10
N SER A 329 0.28 2.71 10.59
CA SER A 329 1.66 2.33 10.91
C SER A 329 1.72 1.28 12.03
N SER A 330 0.91 1.46 13.08
CA SER A 330 0.79 0.52 14.19
C SER A 330 0.25 -0.83 13.73
N ALA A 331 -0.75 -0.83 12.84
CA ALA A 331 -1.32 -2.04 12.26
C ALA A 331 -0.32 -2.81 11.41
N LEU A 332 0.49 -2.12 10.60
CA LEU A 332 1.56 -2.73 9.80
C LEU A 332 2.59 -3.41 10.69
N LEU A 333 3.03 -2.72 11.73
CA LEU A 333 4.00 -3.26 12.69
C LEU A 333 3.46 -4.50 13.40
N LEU A 334 2.18 -4.47 13.82
CA LEU A 334 1.52 -5.64 14.40
C LEU A 334 1.43 -6.80 13.40
N CYS A 335 1.05 -6.56 12.16
CA CYS A 335 0.97 -7.59 11.12
C CYS A 335 2.34 -8.25 10.94
N LEU A 336 3.41 -7.46 10.89
CA LEU A 336 4.77 -7.97 10.74
C LEU A 336 5.22 -8.76 11.98
N GLU A 337 5.05 -8.21 13.18
CA GLU A 337 5.61 -8.75 14.42
C GLU A 337 4.80 -9.91 15.00
N ARG A 338 3.47 -9.85 14.91
CA ARG A 338 2.56 -10.78 15.59
C ARG A 338 1.88 -11.73 14.63
N ALA A 339 1.47 -11.27 13.45
CA ALA A 339 0.88 -12.13 12.43
C ALA A 339 1.91 -12.75 11.48
N LYS A 340 3.16 -12.24 11.48
CA LYS A 340 4.24 -12.65 10.57
C LYS A 340 3.85 -12.50 9.10
N MET A 341 3.02 -11.51 8.82
CA MET A 341 2.53 -11.18 7.48
C MET A 341 3.14 -9.88 7.00
N VAL A 342 3.71 -9.91 5.80
CA VAL A 342 4.06 -8.70 5.06
C VAL A 342 2.79 -8.21 4.36
N VAL A 343 2.33 -7.03 4.76
CA VAL A 343 1.14 -6.37 4.20
C VAL A 343 1.50 -4.95 3.80
N GLU A 344 0.80 -4.42 2.79
CA GLU A 344 0.88 -3.00 2.44
C GLU A 344 -0.08 -2.18 3.33
N PRO A 345 0.04 -0.84 3.41
CA PRO A 345 -0.79 -0.05 4.33
C PRO A 345 -2.29 -0.17 4.04
N ALA A 346 -2.69 -0.23 2.77
CA ALA A 346 -4.07 -0.51 2.37
C ALA A 346 -4.57 -1.89 2.83
N GLY A 347 -3.68 -2.88 2.87
CA GLY A 347 -3.95 -4.22 3.41
C GLY A 347 -4.11 -4.24 4.93
N ALA A 348 -3.41 -3.35 5.64
CA ALA A 348 -3.46 -3.26 7.09
C ALA A 348 -4.63 -2.41 7.63
N ALA A 349 -5.34 -1.65 6.79
CA ALA A 349 -6.39 -0.74 7.23
C ALA A 349 -7.49 -1.41 8.11
N PRO A 350 -7.97 -2.63 7.82
CA PRO A 350 -8.87 -3.34 8.73
C PRO A 350 -8.29 -3.60 10.12
N VAL A 351 -7.00 -3.94 10.20
CA VAL A 351 -6.31 -4.16 11.48
C VAL A 351 -6.14 -2.84 12.23
N ALA A 352 -5.87 -1.73 11.53
CA ALA A 352 -5.83 -0.39 12.13
C ALA A 352 -7.15 -0.02 12.81
N ALA A 353 -8.28 -0.31 12.15
CA ALA A 353 -9.59 -0.06 12.74
C ALA A 353 -9.86 -0.91 14.00
N LEU A 354 -9.40 -2.17 14.02
CA LEU A 354 -9.50 -3.05 15.19
C LEU A 354 -8.62 -2.56 16.36
N LEU A 355 -7.48 -1.93 16.08
CA LEU A 355 -6.59 -1.39 17.11
C LEU A 355 -7.09 -0.08 17.70
N GLY A 356 -7.66 0.80 16.87
CA GLY A 356 -8.15 2.11 17.31
C GLY A 356 -9.38 2.01 18.22
N ASP A 357 -10.24 1.03 17.99
CA ASP A 357 -11.50 0.87 18.74
C ASP A 357 -11.89 -0.62 18.88
N PRO A 358 -11.12 -1.41 19.66
CA PRO A 358 -11.31 -2.86 19.73
C PRO A 358 -12.69 -3.27 20.27
N GLY A 359 -13.31 -2.43 21.12
CA GLY A 359 -14.60 -2.71 21.75
C GLY A 359 -15.82 -2.55 20.84
N ALA A 360 -15.67 -1.95 19.65
CA ALA A 360 -16.79 -1.68 18.75
C ALA A 360 -17.14 -2.81 17.77
N PHE A 361 -16.44 -3.95 17.83
CA PHE A 361 -16.61 -5.05 16.91
C PHE A 361 -17.22 -6.27 17.58
N THR A 362 -18.34 -6.76 17.04
CA THR A 362 -18.96 -8.01 17.51
C THR A 362 -18.33 -9.19 16.78
N GLY A 363 -17.64 -10.05 17.52
CA GLY A 363 -16.99 -11.22 16.93
C GLY A 363 -17.89 -12.46 16.79
N PRO A 364 -17.41 -13.51 16.10
CA PRO A 364 -16.10 -13.59 15.42
C PRO A 364 -15.91 -12.58 14.28
N VAL A 365 -14.72 -11.97 14.24
CA VAL A 365 -14.36 -10.90 13.29
C VAL A 365 -13.39 -11.43 12.24
N VAL A 366 -13.60 -11.07 10.98
CA VAL A 366 -12.65 -11.32 9.88
C VAL A 366 -12.15 -9.99 9.31
N ALA A 367 -10.86 -9.72 9.45
CA ALA A 367 -10.18 -8.57 8.84
C ALA A 367 -9.51 -8.97 7.53
N VAL A 368 -9.78 -8.24 6.43
CA VAL A 368 -9.24 -8.58 5.11
C VAL A 368 -7.89 -7.91 4.87
N LEU A 369 -6.82 -8.71 4.81
CA LEU A 369 -5.48 -8.26 4.43
C LEU A 369 -5.41 -8.15 2.90
N SER A 370 -5.87 -7.02 2.36
CA SER A 370 -6.16 -6.89 0.92
C SER A 370 -4.94 -6.99 -0.02
N GLY A 371 -3.74 -6.68 0.45
CA GLY A 371 -2.53 -6.71 -0.37
C GLY A 371 -1.23 -6.65 0.44
N GLY A 372 -0.13 -7.05 -0.20
CA GLY A 372 1.22 -7.12 0.37
C GLY A 372 2.30 -6.44 -0.47
N ASN A 373 1.94 -5.70 -1.52
CA ASN A 373 2.89 -5.12 -2.48
C ASN A 373 3.42 -3.76 -2.01
N VAL A 374 4.18 -3.81 -0.93
CA VAL A 374 4.84 -2.65 -0.33
C VAL A 374 6.24 -2.46 -0.88
N ASP A 375 6.58 -1.21 -1.21
CA ASP A 375 7.96 -0.84 -1.57
C ASP A 375 8.87 -0.99 -0.32
N PRO A 376 10.04 -1.65 -0.42
CA PRO A 376 10.93 -1.85 0.74
C PRO A 376 11.40 -0.55 1.41
N VAL A 377 11.61 0.53 0.65
CA VAL A 377 12.03 1.84 1.20
C VAL A 377 10.87 2.48 1.95
N LEU A 378 9.66 2.39 1.41
CA LEU A 378 8.44 2.80 2.12
C LEU A 378 8.24 1.96 3.39
N MET A 379 8.40 0.64 3.33
CA MET A 379 8.30 -0.25 4.48
C MET A 379 9.28 0.15 5.58
N GLN A 380 10.55 0.42 5.26
CA GLN A 380 11.53 0.89 6.24
C GLN A 380 11.08 2.17 6.95
N ARG A 381 10.56 3.15 6.19
CA ARG A 381 10.07 4.41 6.76
C ARG A 381 8.87 4.19 7.68
N ILE A 382 7.93 3.34 7.28
CA ILE A 382 6.73 3.06 8.08
C ILE A 382 7.08 2.27 9.34
N LEU A 383 7.99 1.29 9.26
CA LEU A 383 8.45 0.56 10.44
C LEU A 383 9.12 1.50 11.44
N ARG A 384 9.97 2.42 10.98
CA ARG A 384 10.56 3.44 11.85
C ARG A 384 9.50 4.32 12.50
N HIS A 385 8.51 4.77 11.73
CA HIS A 385 7.39 5.57 12.25
C HIS A 385 6.56 4.80 13.29
N GLY A 386 6.21 3.55 13.00
CA GLY A 386 5.47 2.68 13.93
C GLY A 386 6.26 2.36 15.20
N MET A 387 7.58 2.14 15.09
CA MET A 387 8.45 1.97 16.27
C MET A 387 8.52 3.24 17.11
N ALA A 388 8.57 4.42 16.49
CA ALA A 388 8.55 5.70 17.20
C ALA A 388 7.22 5.92 17.92
N ALA A 389 6.09 5.66 17.26
CA ALA A 389 4.76 5.74 17.86
C ALA A 389 4.58 4.76 19.03
N ALA A 390 5.21 3.59 18.97
CA ALA A 390 5.23 2.61 20.05
C ALA A 390 6.22 2.93 21.18
N GLY A 391 6.91 4.09 21.13
CA GLY A 391 7.96 4.45 22.10
C GLY A 391 9.16 3.53 22.08
N ARG A 392 9.43 2.85 20.96
CA ARG A 392 10.59 1.95 20.76
C ARG A 392 11.72 2.58 19.94
N TYR A 393 11.48 3.77 19.42
CA TYR A 393 12.48 4.56 18.73
C TYR A 393 12.34 6.02 19.18
N LEU A 394 13.43 6.59 19.71
CA LEU A 394 13.45 7.93 20.26
C LEU A 394 14.52 8.75 19.53
N ALA A 395 14.10 9.82 18.87
CA ALA A 395 15.01 10.83 18.33
C ALA A 395 15.03 12.05 19.26
N VAL A 396 16.21 12.46 19.72
CA VAL A 396 16.40 13.65 20.55
C VAL A 396 17.55 14.49 20.03
N ARG A 397 17.40 15.81 20.08
CA ARG A 397 18.45 16.77 19.78
C ARG A 397 18.88 17.43 21.08
N LEU A 398 20.18 17.49 21.30
CA LEU A 398 20.78 17.95 22.55
C LEU A 398 21.83 19.01 22.25
N ARG A 399 21.93 20.02 23.12
CA ARG A 399 23.10 20.92 23.16
C ARG A 399 24.11 20.42 24.18
N LEU A 400 25.38 20.46 23.80
CA LEU A 400 26.51 20.12 24.66
C LEU A 400 27.61 21.16 24.51
N THR A 401 28.42 21.29 25.55
CA THR A 401 29.68 22.04 25.47
C THR A 401 30.69 21.24 24.64
N ASP A 402 31.24 21.86 23.60
CA ASP A 402 32.19 21.24 22.68
C ASP A 402 33.60 21.17 23.30
N ARG A 403 33.80 20.14 24.13
CA ARG A 403 35.10 19.83 24.76
C ARG A 403 35.42 18.34 24.67
N PRO A 404 36.70 17.95 24.67
CA PRO A 404 37.09 16.53 24.68
C PRO A 404 36.39 15.77 25.81
N GLY A 405 35.83 14.59 25.47
CA GLY A 405 35.12 13.72 26.42
C GLY A 405 33.63 14.02 26.63
N ALA A 406 33.10 15.18 26.19
CA ALA A 406 31.69 15.53 26.41
C ALA A 406 30.70 14.52 25.81
N LEU A 407 30.96 14.05 24.60
CA LEU A 407 30.15 13.01 23.96
C LEU A 407 30.26 11.67 24.70
N ALA A 408 31.43 11.31 25.22
CA ALA A 408 31.61 10.07 25.97
C ALA A 408 30.80 10.10 27.28
N THR A 409 30.75 11.25 27.97
CA THR A 409 29.90 11.45 29.14
C THR A 409 28.42 11.31 28.80
N LEU A 410 27.98 11.91 27.69
CA LEU A 410 26.59 11.80 27.21
C LEU A 410 26.21 10.33 26.94
N LEU A 411 27.05 9.60 26.23
CA LEU A 411 26.84 8.17 25.97
C LEU A 411 26.84 7.34 27.25
N GLY A 412 27.60 7.75 28.28
CA GLY A 412 27.56 7.14 29.62
C GLY A 412 26.18 7.26 30.28
N VAL A 413 25.56 8.44 30.24
CA VAL A 413 24.20 8.65 30.78
C VAL A 413 23.18 7.76 30.08
N LEU A 414 23.28 7.65 28.75
CA LEU A 414 22.38 6.78 27.97
C LEU A 414 22.60 5.29 28.29
N SER A 415 23.85 4.90 28.54
CA SER A 415 24.18 3.54 28.96
C SER A 415 23.60 3.21 30.34
N GLU A 416 23.62 4.16 31.28
CA GLU A 416 23.01 3.99 32.61
C GLU A 416 21.48 3.88 32.53
N ALA A 417 20.87 4.60 31.59
CA ALA A 417 19.45 4.50 31.28
C ALA A 417 19.08 3.23 30.47
N ASP A 418 20.06 2.39 30.10
CA ASP A 418 19.85 1.18 29.28
C ASP A 418 19.18 1.46 27.91
N ALA A 419 19.53 2.61 27.31
CA ALA A 419 19.13 3.01 25.96
C ALA A 419 20.21 2.63 24.94
N ASN A 420 19.82 1.93 23.88
CA ASN A 420 20.74 1.54 22.82
C ASN A 420 20.86 2.67 21.78
N VAL A 421 22.08 3.07 21.44
CA VAL A 421 22.35 4.19 20.52
C VAL A 421 22.51 3.65 19.11
N LEU A 422 21.59 4.06 18.22
CA LEU A 422 21.56 3.61 16.82
C LEU A 422 22.38 4.53 15.91
N ASP A 423 22.27 5.84 16.13
CA ASP A 423 22.98 6.85 15.35
C ASP A 423 23.31 8.06 16.22
N VAL A 424 24.44 8.70 15.91
CA VAL A 424 24.90 9.94 16.56
C VAL A 424 25.38 10.88 15.48
N SER A 425 24.67 11.99 15.30
CA SER A 425 25.10 13.07 14.42
C SER A 425 25.55 14.25 15.27
N HIS A 426 26.75 14.76 14.99
CA HIS A 426 27.37 15.84 15.74
C HIS A 426 27.60 17.04 14.83
N VAL A 427 26.90 18.15 15.11
CA VAL A 427 26.91 19.36 14.29
C VAL A 427 27.56 20.51 15.08
N ARG A 428 28.61 21.10 14.49
CA ARG A 428 29.34 22.26 15.04
C ARG A 428 29.19 23.53 14.19
N THR A 429 28.50 23.42 13.06
CA THR A 429 28.45 24.45 12.02
C THR A 429 27.07 25.12 11.93
N ASP A 430 26.16 24.87 12.87
CA ASP A 430 24.86 25.55 12.90
C ASP A 430 25.05 27.00 13.41
N PRO A 431 24.61 28.03 12.66
CA PRO A 431 24.76 29.44 13.05
C PRO A 431 24.11 29.82 14.39
N ARG A 432 23.23 28.98 14.93
CA ARG A 432 22.54 29.19 16.21
C ARG A 432 23.33 28.68 17.41
N LEU A 433 24.48 28.03 17.19
CA LEU A 433 25.37 27.53 18.24
C LEU A 433 26.34 28.62 18.70
N GLY A 434 26.56 28.71 20.02
CA GLY A 434 27.68 29.45 20.56
C GLY A 434 29.03 28.88 20.10
N LEU A 435 30.09 29.70 20.14
CA LEU A 435 31.47 29.33 19.77
C LEU A 435 32.03 28.09 20.50
N THR A 436 31.41 27.68 21.61
CA THR A 436 31.82 26.53 22.44
C THR A 436 30.72 25.48 22.57
N GLU A 437 29.68 25.57 21.74
CA GLU A 437 28.55 24.66 21.75
C GLU A 437 28.60 23.74 20.53
N ALA A 438 28.11 22.53 20.72
CA ALA A 438 27.77 21.65 19.64
C ALA A 438 26.38 21.07 19.85
N GLU A 439 25.73 20.72 18.74
CA GLU A 439 24.48 19.98 18.76
C GLU A 439 24.75 18.51 18.48
N VAL A 440 24.16 17.63 19.27
CA VAL A 440 24.15 16.19 19.01
C VAL A 440 22.71 15.75 18.80
N GLU A 441 22.45 15.19 17.63
CA GLU A 441 21.22 14.45 17.35
C GLU A 441 21.49 12.97 17.63
N LEU A 442 20.67 12.38 18.49
CA LEU A 442 20.73 10.98 18.88
C LEU A 442 19.49 10.26 18.37
N HIS A 443 19.71 9.10 17.76
CA HIS A 443 18.64 8.14 17.48
C HIS A 443 18.83 6.93 18.39
N LEU A 444 17.84 6.64 19.20
CA LEU A 444 17.89 5.66 20.28
C LEU A 444 16.83 4.59 20.07
N GLU A 445 17.16 3.36 20.42
CA GLU A 445 16.21 2.28 20.61
C GLU A 445 15.80 2.21 22.09
N THR A 446 14.49 2.27 22.31
CA THR A 446 13.86 2.32 23.64
C THR A 446 12.87 1.16 23.80
N LYS A 447 12.30 0.99 24.99
CA LYS A 447 11.52 -0.21 25.36
C LYS A 447 10.01 0.04 25.47
N GLY A 448 9.56 1.22 25.07
CA GLY A 448 8.20 1.70 25.23
C GLY A 448 8.16 3.13 25.76
N PRO A 449 6.97 3.72 25.87
CA PRO A 449 6.78 5.10 26.30
C PRO A 449 7.43 5.43 27.65
N ASP A 450 7.26 4.56 28.66
CA ASP A 450 7.83 4.76 30.00
C ASP A 450 9.36 4.86 29.95
N HIS A 451 10.02 4.00 29.16
CA HIS A 451 11.47 4.03 28.99
C HIS A 451 11.93 5.27 28.20
N CYS A 452 11.13 5.78 27.25
CA CYS A 452 11.42 7.06 26.61
C CYS A 452 11.45 8.21 27.63
N ASP A 453 10.51 8.22 28.57
CA ASP A 453 10.43 9.24 29.61
C ASP A 453 11.61 9.12 30.59
N GLU A 454 11.95 7.90 31.01
CA GLU A 454 13.14 7.62 31.82
C GLU A 454 14.42 8.15 31.16
N VAL A 455 14.60 7.91 29.86
CA VAL A 455 15.76 8.40 29.10
C VAL A 455 15.77 9.93 29.03
N ARG A 456 14.63 10.57 28.76
CA ARG A 456 14.53 12.04 28.73
C ARG A 456 14.85 12.65 30.09
N ASP A 457 14.38 12.04 31.16
CA ASP A 457 14.62 12.52 32.52
C ASP A 457 16.05 12.29 32.98
N ALA A 458 16.70 11.19 32.57
CA ALA A 458 18.14 10.98 32.78
C ALA A 458 18.98 12.07 32.08
N LEU A 459 18.64 12.39 30.83
CA LEU A 459 19.30 13.46 30.07
C LEU A 459 19.10 14.85 30.72
N ARG A 460 17.88 15.17 31.18
CA ARG A 460 17.59 16.41 31.89
C ARG A 460 18.31 16.50 33.23
N THR A 461 18.37 15.41 33.98
CA THR A 461 19.05 15.32 35.28
C THR A 461 20.56 15.52 35.13
N ALA A 462 21.14 15.04 34.03
CA ALA A 462 22.53 15.30 33.65
C ALA A 462 22.78 16.72 33.09
N ALA A 463 21.79 17.62 33.18
CA ALA A 463 21.83 19.02 32.72
C ALA A 463 21.99 19.20 31.20
N TYR A 464 21.63 18.19 30.40
CA TYR A 464 21.53 18.38 28.94
C TYR A 464 20.25 19.13 28.60
N THR A 465 20.37 20.11 27.70
CA THR A 465 19.22 20.81 27.14
C THR A 465 18.70 20.05 25.94
N ILE A 466 17.51 19.46 26.07
CA ILE A 466 16.79 18.82 24.96
C ILE A 466 16.12 19.90 24.13
N ILE A 467 16.45 19.93 22.84
CA ILE A 467 15.79 20.79 21.85
C ILE A 467 14.58 20.01 21.32
N GLU A 468 13.38 20.58 21.51
CA GLU A 468 12.12 20.03 20.97
C GLU A 468 11.95 20.31 19.47
#